data_AF-A0A317FST4-F1
#
_entry.id   AF-A0A317FST4-F1
#
_cell.length_a   1.000
_cell.length_b   1.000
_cell.length_c   1.000
_cell.angle_alpha   90.00
_cell.angle_beta   90.00
_cell.angle_gamma   90.00
#
_symmetry.space_group_name_H-M   'P 1'
#
loop_
_entity.id
_entity.type
_entity.pdbx_description
1 polymer ?
#
loop_
_entity_poly.entity_id
_entity_poly.type
_entity_poly.pdbx_seq_one_letter_code
_entity_poly.pdbx_strand_id
1 'polypeptide(L)'
;MSARLMAILWLTSSLVFLSGCELTNTQTPAKPELIAQTQPDNKSNQPNPKPRPKLDLMYPPAAQVIAWHAHQCGGFKLTPDNKTYLGEQALKAFFNTACVNLSRDPDTVMSQLLKLDQAYYWPDDIKHYLWLQKQQVLMQINAKKQQQALNAEMQKTLSSLAAIEKQLLLREETKEQ
;
A
#
# COMPACT_ATOMS: atom_id res chain seq x y z
N MET A 1 -4.33 13.09 -54.97
CA MET A 1 -4.62 14.09 -53.91
C MET A 1 -6.06 13.91 -53.46
N SER A 2 -6.33 14.07 -52.16
CA SER A 2 -7.66 14.04 -51.52
C SER A 2 -8.33 12.69 -51.24
N ALA A 3 -7.67 11.82 -50.44
CA ALA A 3 -8.36 10.72 -49.74
C ALA A 3 -7.65 10.29 -48.44
N ARG A 4 -6.88 11.18 -47.80
CA ARG A 4 -6.12 10.87 -46.57
C ARG A 4 -6.24 11.96 -45.48
N LEU A 5 -7.31 12.76 -45.51
CA LEU A 5 -7.46 13.91 -44.60
C LEU A 5 -8.81 14.00 -43.87
N MET A 6 -9.58 12.91 -43.81
CA MET A 6 -10.88 12.90 -43.11
C MET A 6 -11.07 11.64 -42.26
N ALA A 7 -10.16 11.41 -41.32
CA ALA A 7 -10.40 10.53 -40.17
C ALA A 7 -9.60 10.97 -38.93
N ILE A 8 -9.10 12.21 -38.92
CA ILE A 8 -8.49 12.88 -37.77
C ILE A 8 -9.49 13.95 -37.33
N LEU A 9 -10.65 13.53 -36.82
CA LEU A 9 -11.63 14.45 -36.24
C LEU A 9 -12.69 13.73 -35.39
N TRP A 10 -12.27 12.74 -34.59
CA TRP A 10 -13.07 12.21 -33.48
C TRP A 10 -12.24 12.19 -32.20
N LEU A 11 -11.60 13.34 -31.95
CA LEU A 11 -11.08 13.72 -30.65
C LEU A 11 -12.13 14.61 -29.97
N THR A 12 -12.31 14.37 -28.67
CA THR A 12 -12.99 15.22 -27.67
C THR A 12 -14.51 15.29 -27.72
N SER A 13 -15.19 14.27 -27.16
CA SER A 13 -16.49 14.44 -26.46
C SER A 13 -16.82 13.20 -25.64
N SER A 14 -16.15 13.04 -24.51
CA SER A 14 -16.74 12.34 -23.36
C SER A 14 -16.28 13.07 -22.12
N LEU A 15 -17.16 13.95 -21.65
CA LEU A 15 -17.02 14.67 -20.40
C LEU A 15 -16.75 13.70 -19.24
N VAL A 16 -15.85 14.15 -18.40
CA VAL A 16 -15.63 13.74 -17.02
C VAL A 16 -16.98 13.73 -16.29
N PHE A 17 -17.45 12.56 -15.87
CA PHE A 17 -18.41 12.42 -14.78
C PHE A 17 -17.69 11.80 -13.58
N LEU A 18 -16.97 12.65 -12.86
CA LEU A 18 -16.64 12.44 -11.45
C LEU A 18 -17.88 12.84 -10.64
N SER A 19 -18.76 11.89 -10.34
CA SER A 19 -19.89 12.11 -9.44
C SER A 19 -19.64 11.43 -8.09
N GLY A 20 -19.38 12.26 -7.08
CA GLY A 20 -19.90 12.08 -5.72
C GLY A 20 -19.13 11.15 -4.78
N CYS A 21 -18.17 11.72 -4.04
CA CYS A 21 -17.97 11.33 -2.64
C CYS A 21 -19.23 11.75 -1.85
N GLU A 22 -20.02 10.80 -1.37
CA GLU A 22 -20.96 11.03 -0.27
C GLU A 22 -20.25 10.69 1.05
N LEU A 23 -19.75 11.72 1.73
CA LEU A 23 -19.43 11.66 3.16
C LEU A 23 -20.74 11.78 3.93
N THR A 24 -21.47 10.68 4.11
CA THR A 24 -22.60 10.67 5.04
C THR A 24 -22.06 10.38 6.45
N ASN A 25 -21.62 11.45 7.11
CA ASN A 25 -21.43 11.50 8.55
C ASN A 25 -22.80 11.84 9.17
N THR A 26 -23.55 10.83 9.58
CA THR A 26 -24.71 11.00 10.47
C THR A 26 -24.28 10.59 11.87
N GLN A 27 -23.68 11.55 12.56
CA GLN A 27 -23.51 11.53 14.00
C GLN A 27 -24.81 11.98 14.64
N THR A 28 -25.57 11.06 15.24
CA THR A 28 -26.67 11.39 16.15
C THR A 28 -26.12 11.37 17.59
N PRO A 29 -26.38 12.42 18.39
CA PRO A 29 -25.77 12.60 19.70
C PRO A 29 -26.54 11.84 20.78
N ALA A 30 -25.83 11.12 21.65
CA ALA A 30 -26.37 10.73 22.95
C ALA A 30 -25.45 11.30 24.05
N LYS A 31 -26.01 12.27 24.76
CA LYS A 31 -25.49 13.03 25.89
C LYS A 31 -25.23 12.10 27.11
N PRO A 32 -24.29 12.44 28.00
CA PRO A 32 -23.90 11.61 29.13
C PRO A 32 -24.82 11.83 30.33
N GLU A 33 -25.18 10.75 31.03
CA GLU A 33 -25.73 10.82 32.39
C GLU A 33 -24.86 9.98 33.32
N LEU A 34 -24.10 10.71 34.11
CA LEU A 34 -23.48 10.28 35.36
C LEU A 34 -24.60 10.01 36.37
N ILE A 35 -24.56 8.91 37.13
CA ILE A 35 -24.84 8.87 38.57
C ILE A 35 -24.21 7.58 39.14
N ALA A 36 -23.56 7.76 40.28
CA ALA A 36 -22.82 6.77 41.03
C ALA A 36 -23.67 6.09 42.12
N GLN A 37 -23.17 4.93 42.60
CA GLN A 37 -23.40 4.28 43.92
C GLN A 37 -24.82 3.70 44.15
N THR A 38 -25.07 2.56 44.83
CA THR A 38 -24.38 1.88 45.95
C THR A 38 -24.86 0.40 46.05
N GLN A 39 -24.02 -0.43 46.67
CA GLN A 39 -24.07 -1.88 47.00
C GLN A 39 -25.22 -2.30 47.97
N PRO A 40 -25.32 -3.55 48.49
CA PRO A 40 -25.44 -4.92 47.90
C PRO A 40 -26.80 -5.60 48.24
N ASP A 41 -27.16 -6.72 47.61
CA ASP A 41 -27.82 -7.78 48.39
C ASP A 41 -27.72 -9.19 47.79
N ASN A 42 -27.58 -10.15 48.70
CA ASN A 42 -27.41 -11.58 48.47
C ASN A 42 -28.74 -12.23 48.08
N LYS A 43 -28.79 -12.92 46.92
CA LYS A 43 -29.45 -14.23 46.77
C LYS A 43 -29.19 -14.81 45.38
N SER A 44 -28.59 -15.99 45.39
CA SER A 44 -28.31 -16.87 44.26
C SER A 44 -29.50 -17.00 43.30
N ASN A 45 -29.25 -16.65 42.04
CA ASN A 45 -29.79 -17.27 40.82
C ASN A 45 -29.05 -16.65 39.64
N GLN A 46 -27.84 -17.14 39.35
CA GLN A 46 -27.06 -16.69 38.21
C GLN A 46 -27.86 -16.85 36.90
N PRO A 47 -28.01 -15.80 36.07
CA PRO A 47 -28.38 -15.99 34.68
C PRO A 47 -27.20 -16.68 34.00
N ASN A 48 -27.42 -17.89 33.49
CA ASN A 48 -26.48 -18.59 32.64
C ASN A 48 -25.99 -17.62 31.54
N PRO A 49 -24.70 -17.27 31.46
CA PRO A 49 -24.22 -16.42 30.37
C PRO A 49 -24.46 -17.19 29.07
N LYS A 50 -25.26 -16.62 28.16
CA LYS A 50 -25.40 -17.17 26.80
C LYS A 50 -24.00 -17.52 26.30
N PRO A 51 -23.76 -18.75 25.79
CA PRO A 51 -22.47 -19.11 25.24
C PRO A 51 -22.10 -18.06 24.20
N ARG A 52 -21.06 -17.27 24.46
CA ARG A 52 -20.48 -16.42 23.42
C ARG A 52 -20.05 -17.41 22.33
N PRO A 53 -20.51 -17.27 21.08
CA PRO A 53 -20.00 -18.10 19.99
C PRO A 53 -18.47 -17.99 20.03
N LYS A 54 -17.78 -19.10 20.28
CA LYS A 54 -16.33 -19.16 20.09
C LYS A 54 -16.12 -18.99 18.59
N LEU A 55 -15.89 -17.76 18.16
CA LEU A 55 -15.43 -17.51 16.80
C LEU A 55 -14.02 -18.10 16.76
N ASP A 56 -13.92 -19.32 16.24
CA ASP A 56 -12.66 -20.04 16.13
C ASP A 56 -11.89 -19.43 14.96
N LEU A 57 -11.23 -18.31 15.25
CA LEU A 57 -10.40 -17.58 14.30
C LEU A 57 -9.17 -18.44 14.00
N MET A 58 -9.19 -19.09 12.84
CA MET A 58 -8.06 -19.86 12.34
C MET A 58 -7.11 -18.97 11.54
N TYR A 59 -5.83 -19.34 11.50
CA TYR A 59 -4.90 -18.74 10.55
C TYR A 59 -5.22 -19.19 9.12
N PRO A 60 -5.02 -18.32 8.11
CA PRO A 60 -5.23 -18.70 6.72
C PRO A 60 -4.12 -19.65 6.25
N PRO A 61 -4.41 -20.64 5.40
CA PRO A 61 -3.34 -21.40 4.75
C PRO A 61 -2.57 -20.49 3.78
N ALA A 62 -1.28 -20.78 3.54
CA ALA A 62 -0.47 -19.99 2.61
C ALA A 62 -1.11 -19.81 1.22
N ALA A 63 -1.80 -20.83 0.70
CA ALA A 63 -2.50 -20.73 -0.58
C ALA A 63 -3.57 -19.62 -0.60
N GLN A 64 -4.28 -19.43 0.52
CA GLN A 64 -5.27 -18.37 0.66
C GLN A 64 -4.61 -16.98 0.75
N VAL A 65 -3.49 -16.88 1.46
CA VAL A 65 -2.69 -15.64 1.54
C VAL A 65 -2.16 -15.24 0.16
N ILE A 66 -1.64 -16.20 -0.60
CA ILE A 66 -1.18 -16.00 -1.98
C ILE A 66 -2.34 -15.57 -2.88
N ALA A 67 -3.51 -16.20 -2.75
CA ALA A 67 -4.70 -15.83 -3.52
C ALA A 67 -5.11 -14.39 -3.23
N TRP A 68 -5.11 -13.95 -1.96
CA TRP A 68 -5.38 -12.55 -1.61
C TRP A 68 -4.36 -11.59 -2.20
N HIS A 69 -3.07 -11.93 -2.15
CA HIS A 69 -2.04 -11.09 -2.77
C HIS A 69 -2.27 -10.97 -4.28
N ALA A 70 -2.51 -12.09 -4.97
CA ALA A 70 -2.81 -12.09 -6.40
C ALA A 70 -4.05 -11.26 -6.71
N HIS A 71 -5.12 -11.37 -5.92
CA HIS A 71 -6.31 -10.55 -6.10
C HIS A 71 -6.00 -9.05 -5.95
N GLN A 72 -5.26 -8.64 -4.92
CA GLN A 72 -4.96 -7.22 -4.68
C GLN A 72 -3.99 -6.63 -5.72
N CYS A 73 -2.96 -7.37 -6.12
CA CYS A 73 -1.95 -6.86 -7.06
C CYS A 73 -2.30 -7.06 -8.53
N GLY A 74 -2.94 -8.18 -8.86
CA GLY A 74 -3.16 -8.64 -10.23
C GLY A 74 -4.63 -8.72 -10.63
N GLY A 75 -5.57 -8.38 -9.74
CA GLY A 75 -7.00 -8.43 -10.04
C GLY A 75 -7.56 -9.83 -10.28
N PHE A 76 -6.85 -10.88 -9.84
CA PHE A 76 -7.31 -12.26 -9.94
C PHE A 76 -8.58 -12.46 -9.12
N LYS A 77 -9.59 -13.14 -9.67
CA LYS A 77 -10.85 -13.40 -8.97
C LYS A 77 -10.63 -14.40 -7.83
N LEU A 78 -11.13 -14.04 -6.65
CA LEU A 78 -11.17 -14.95 -5.49
C LEU A 78 -12.43 -15.78 -5.53
N THR A 79 -12.30 -17.07 -5.25
CA THR A 79 -13.45 -17.89 -4.87
C THR A 79 -13.94 -17.42 -3.50
N PRO A 80 -15.24 -17.09 -3.34
CA PRO A 80 -15.76 -16.69 -2.05
C PRO A 80 -15.61 -17.84 -1.05
N ASP A 81 -15.13 -17.50 0.14
CA ASP A 81 -15.00 -18.40 1.28
C ASP A 81 -15.80 -17.82 2.45
N ASN A 82 -16.52 -18.68 3.17
CA ASN A 82 -17.35 -18.29 4.31
C ASN A 82 -16.56 -18.33 5.63
N LYS A 83 -15.26 -18.61 5.57
CA LYS A 83 -14.36 -18.63 6.73
C LYS A 83 -13.83 -17.23 7.04
N THR A 84 -13.74 -16.94 8.33
CA THR A 84 -13.08 -15.73 8.84
C THR A 84 -11.68 -16.09 9.32
N TYR A 85 -10.67 -15.43 8.77
CA TYR A 85 -9.28 -15.71 9.09
C TYR A 85 -8.66 -14.63 9.99
N LEU A 86 -7.79 -15.08 10.90
CA LEU A 86 -7.02 -14.19 11.74
C LEU A 86 -6.00 -13.40 10.88
N GLY A 87 -5.99 -12.07 11.05
CA GLY A 87 -5.07 -11.18 10.33
C GLY A 87 -5.41 -10.95 8.86
N GLU A 88 -6.56 -11.44 8.37
CA GLU A 88 -7.00 -11.28 6.98
C GLU A 88 -7.05 -9.81 6.55
N GLN A 89 -7.69 -8.95 7.35
CA GLN A 89 -7.80 -7.53 7.03
C GLN A 89 -6.42 -6.86 6.96
N ALA A 90 -5.51 -7.21 7.88
CA ALA A 90 -4.16 -6.68 7.91
C ALA A 90 -3.33 -7.14 6.69
N LEU A 91 -3.43 -8.42 6.32
CA LEU A 91 -2.79 -8.96 5.12
C LEU A 91 -3.30 -8.29 3.85
N LYS A 92 -4.64 -8.19 3.69
CA LYS A 92 -5.25 -7.53 2.52
C LYS A 92 -4.88 -6.05 2.42
N ALA A 93 -4.87 -5.33 3.54
CA ALA A 93 -4.48 -3.92 3.59
C ALA A 93 -2.99 -3.73 3.25
N PHE A 94 -2.13 -4.60 3.78
CA PHE A 94 -0.72 -4.63 3.42
C PHE A 94 -0.54 -4.86 1.93
N PHE A 95 -1.19 -5.88 1.35
CA PHE A 95 -1.07 -6.17 -0.08
C PHE A 95 -1.53 -4.99 -0.93
N ASN A 96 -2.72 -4.42 -0.67
CA ASN A 96 -3.20 -3.26 -1.41
C ASN A 96 -2.18 -2.10 -1.42
N THR A 97 -1.54 -1.85 -0.28
CA THR A 97 -0.50 -0.82 -0.20
C THR A 97 0.79 -1.22 -0.91
N ALA A 98 1.25 -2.46 -0.72
CA ALA A 98 2.48 -2.98 -1.29
C ALA A 98 2.42 -3.02 -2.82
N CYS A 99 1.31 -3.47 -3.40
CA CYS A 99 1.13 -3.58 -4.86
C CYS A 99 1.35 -2.24 -5.58
N VAL A 100 0.90 -1.14 -4.98
CA VAL A 100 1.01 0.20 -5.58
C VAL A 100 2.34 0.87 -5.26
N ASN A 101 2.87 0.66 -4.06
CA ASN A 101 3.99 1.45 -3.55
C ASN A 101 5.34 0.73 -3.61
N LEU A 102 5.40 -0.56 -3.95
CA LEU A 102 6.65 -1.29 -3.94
C LEU A 102 7.76 -0.63 -4.78
N SER A 103 7.42 -0.07 -5.95
CA SER A 103 8.40 0.63 -6.79
C SER A 103 8.56 2.12 -6.42
N ARG A 104 7.55 2.74 -5.81
CA ARG A 104 7.52 4.19 -5.53
C ARG A 104 8.18 4.50 -4.19
N ASP A 105 7.78 3.77 -3.16
CA ASP A 105 8.20 3.94 -1.78
C ASP A 105 8.38 2.57 -1.08
N PRO A 106 9.42 1.81 -1.47
CA PRO A 106 9.67 0.49 -0.90
C PRO A 106 10.03 0.52 0.60
N ASP A 107 10.54 1.64 1.12
CA ASP A 107 10.87 1.78 2.54
C ASP A 107 9.61 1.78 3.42
N THR A 108 8.54 2.47 3.00
CA THR A 108 7.24 2.41 3.67
C THR A 108 6.64 1.00 3.60
N VAL A 109 6.74 0.34 2.45
CA VAL A 109 6.27 -1.06 2.30
C VAL A 109 7.04 -1.99 3.26
N MET A 110 8.36 -1.83 3.39
CA MET A 110 9.17 -2.60 4.35
C MET A 110 8.70 -2.36 5.79
N SER A 111 8.49 -1.09 6.18
CA SER A 111 8.01 -0.76 7.53
C SER A 111 6.67 -1.42 7.86
N GLN A 112 5.73 -1.40 6.91
CA GLN A 112 4.43 -2.05 7.09
C GLN A 112 4.54 -3.57 7.16
N LEU A 113 5.39 -4.18 6.33
CA LEU A 113 5.64 -5.61 6.36
C LEU A 113 6.20 -6.06 7.72
N LEU A 114 7.17 -5.31 8.27
CA LEU A 114 7.73 -5.62 9.59
C LEU A 114 6.68 -5.50 10.71
N LYS A 115 5.80 -4.49 10.64
CA LYS A 115 4.67 -4.36 11.58
C LYS A 115 3.71 -5.53 11.47
N LEU A 116 3.38 -5.96 10.25
CA LEU A 116 2.50 -7.10 10.00
C LEU A 116 3.10 -8.42 10.52
N ASP A 117 4.39 -8.64 10.26
CA ASP A 117 5.12 -9.84 10.70
C ASP A 117 5.16 -9.96 12.23
N GLN A 118 5.25 -8.82 12.94
CA GLN A 118 5.27 -8.78 14.40
C GLN A 118 3.89 -8.77 15.06
N ALA A 119 2.83 -8.40 14.32
CA ALA A 119 1.49 -8.24 14.88
C ALA A 119 0.79 -9.57 15.22
N TYR A 120 1.26 -10.69 14.66
CA TYR A 120 0.59 -11.99 14.77
C TYR A 120 1.60 -13.13 14.93
N TYR A 121 1.16 -14.23 15.56
CA TYR A 121 1.95 -15.45 15.64
C TYR A 121 1.72 -16.31 14.39
N TRP A 122 2.26 -15.86 13.27
CA TRP A 122 2.05 -16.51 11.97
C TRP A 122 2.52 -17.98 11.97
N PRO A 123 1.75 -18.91 11.38
CA PRO A 123 2.23 -20.24 11.04
C PRO A 123 3.43 -20.19 10.10
N ASP A 124 4.23 -21.26 10.09
CA ASP A 124 5.53 -21.26 9.41
C ASP A 124 5.45 -21.09 7.89
N ASP A 125 4.39 -21.59 7.26
CA ASP A 125 4.13 -21.40 5.82
C ASP A 125 3.88 -19.92 5.49
N ILE A 126 3.12 -19.21 6.32
CA ILE A 126 2.91 -17.76 6.19
C ILE A 126 4.19 -16.98 6.51
N LYS A 127 4.92 -17.35 7.57
CA LYS A 127 6.22 -16.72 7.89
C LYS A 127 7.19 -16.81 6.72
N HIS A 128 7.29 -17.98 6.10
CA HIS A 128 8.14 -18.18 4.93
C HIS A 128 7.70 -17.27 3.78
N TYR A 129 6.40 -17.17 3.54
CA TYR A 129 5.86 -16.27 2.54
C TYR A 129 6.16 -14.78 2.82
N LEU A 130 5.94 -14.31 4.06
CA LEU A 130 6.26 -12.93 4.45
C LEU A 130 7.77 -12.65 4.37
N TRP A 131 8.60 -13.65 4.70
CA TRP A 131 10.04 -13.55 4.52
C TRP A 131 10.43 -13.38 3.05
N LEU A 132 9.81 -14.11 2.11
CA LEU A 132 10.04 -13.92 0.68
C LEU A 132 9.64 -12.51 0.22
N GLN A 133 8.49 -12.01 0.70
CA GLN A 133 8.07 -10.63 0.43
C GLN A 133 9.11 -9.62 0.95
N LYS A 134 9.70 -9.87 2.12
CA LYS A 134 10.77 -9.03 2.67
C LYS A 134 12.00 -8.99 1.77
N GLN A 135 12.42 -10.13 1.23
CA GLN A 135 13.55 -10.18 0.27
C GLN A 135 13.24 -9.38 -1.00
N GLN A 136 12.02 -9.50 -1.53
CA GLN A 136 11.59 -8.73 -2.70
C GLN A 136 11.65 -7.22 -2.45
N VAL A 137 11.16 -6.76 -1.30
CA VAL A 137 11.20 -5.33 -0.94
C VAL A 137 12.65 -4.86 -0.77
N LEU A 138 13.52 -5.64 -0.12
CA LEU A 138 14.95 -5.30 0.00
C LEU A 138 15.63 -5.13 -1.36
N MET A 139 15.34 -5.99 -2.32
CA MET A 139 15.86 -5.85 -3.68
C MET A 139 15.42 -4.51 -4.32
N GLN A 140 14.16 -4.12 -4.13
CA GLN A 140 13.64 -2.84 -4.65
C GLN A 140 14.28 -1.62 -3.98
N ILE A 141 14.48 -1.66 -2.66
CA ILE A 141 15.21 -0.61 -1.92
C ILE A 141 16.63 -0.46 -2.50
N ASN A 142 17.33 -1.58 -2.69
CA ASN A 142 18.70 -1.56 -3.19
C ASN A 142 18.78 -1.04 -4.64
N ALA A 143 17.86 -1.47 -5.50
CA ALA A 143 17.76 -0.99 -6.87
C ALA A 143 17.54 0.53 -6.92
N LYS A 144 16.62 1.06 -6.09
CA LYS A 144 16.35 2.49 -5.99
C LYS A 144 17.58 3.28 -5.52
N LYS A 145 18.30 2.77 -4.51
CA LYS A 145 19.55 3.39 -4.02
C LYS A 145 20.63 3.44 -5.11
N GLN A 146 20.80 2.34 -5.86
CA GLN A 146 21.76 2.29 -6.97
C GLN A 146 21.39 3.27 -8.09
N GLN A 147 20.10 3.35 -8.44
CA GLN A 147 19.62 4.30 -9.45
C GLN A 147 19.86 5.75 -9.02
N GLN A 148 19.63 6.07 -7.74
CA GLN A 148 19.91 7.41 -7.20
C GLN A 148 21.40 7.75 -7.23
N ALA A 149 22.27 6.81 -6.86
CA ALA A 149 23.72 7.00 -6.92
C ALA A 149 24.19 7.26 -8.36
N LEU A 150 23.69 6.47 -9.33
CA LEU A 150 23.98 6.67 -10.75
C LEU A 150 23.51 8.03 -11.26
N ASN A 151 22.30 8.44 -10.88
CA ASN A 151 21.75 9.74 -11.28
C ASN A 151 22.57 10.90 -10.70
N ALA A 152 23.04 10.80 -9.46
CA ALA A 152 23.88 11.81 -8.84
C ALA A 152 25.25 11.91 -9.54
N GLU A 153 25.84 10.77 -9.91
CA GLU A 153 27.09 10.73 -10.66
C GLU A 153 26.92 11.35 -12.06
N MET A 154 25.84 11.00 -12.77
CA MET A 154 25.50 11.60 -14.07
C MET A 154 25.29 13.11 -13.98
N GLN A 155 24.60 13.60 -12.95
CA GLN A 155 24.44 15.05 -12.76
C GLN A 155 25.78 15.74 -12.53
N LYS A 156 26.67 15.12 -11.74
CA LYS A 156 28.02 15.64 -11.51
C LYS A 156 28.81 15.71 -12.82
N THR A 157 28.81 14.66 -13.63
CA THR A 157 29.54 14.64 -14.90
C THR A 157 29.00 15.68 -15.88
N LEU A 158 27.67 15.79 -16.04
CA LEU A 158 27.05 16.81 -16.89
C LEU A 158 27.37 18.24 -16.41
N SER A 159 27.34 18.48 -15.10
CA SER A 159 27.70 19.79 -14.54
C SER A 159 29.17 20.14 -14.78
N SER A 160 30.07 19.16 -14.67
CA SER A 160 31.50 19.36 -14.98
C SER A 160 31.74 19.63 -16.45
N LEU A 161 31.01 18.96 -17.35
CA LEU A 161 31.14 19.16 -18.79
C LEU A 161 30.68 20.58 -19.18
N ALA A 162 29.56 21.03 -18.64
CA ALA A 162 29.06 22.39 -18.84
C ALA A 162 30.04 23.46 -18.29
N ALA A 163 30.72 23.17 -17.18
CA ALA A 163 31.75 24.07 -16.64
C ALA A 163 32.98 24.14 -17.55
N ILE A 164 33.41 23.01 -18.12
CA ILE A 164 34.50 22.96 -19.10
C ILE A 164 34.13 23.74 -20.36
N GLU A 165 32.91 23.56 -20.89
CA GLU A 165 32.42 24.28 -22.06
C GLU A 165 32.47 25.80 -21.85
N LYS A 166 31.99 26.29 -20.70
CA LYS A 166 32.10 27.72 -20.35
C LYS A 166 33.54 28.22 -20.30
N GLN A 167 34.46 27.42 -19.75
CA GLN A 167 35.88 27.80 -19.73
C GLN A 167 36.49 27.86 -21.13
N LEU A 168 36.08 26.97 -22.04
CA LEU A 168 36.53 26.98 -23.42
C LEU A 168 36.02 28.21 -24.17
N LEU A 169 34.74 28.56 -24.03
CA LEU A 169 34.16 29.77 -24.63
C LEU A 169 34.90 31.04 -24.18
N LEU A 170 35.17 31.19 -22.87
CA LEU A 170 35.92 32.35 -22.36
C LEU A 170 37.35 32.43 -22.90
N ARG A 171 38.00 31.28 -23.13
CA ARG A 171 39.34 31.23 -23.75
C ARG A 171 39.32 31.59 -25.24
N GLU A 172 38.20 31.35 -25.91
CA GLU A 172 38.04 31.70 -27.32
C GLU A 172 37.77 33.20 -27.47
N GLU A 173 36.88 33.77 -26.64
CA GLU A 173 36.61 35.22 -26.59
C GLU A 173 37.86 36.05 -26.28
N THR A 174 38.76 35.54 -25.42
CA THR A 174 40.01 36.23 -25.04
C THR A 174 41.15 36.09 -26.02
N LYS A 175 41.06 35.19 -27.01
CA LYS A 175 42.07 35.03 -28.08
C LYS A 175 41.82 35.91 -29.30
N GLU A 176 40.58 36.37 -29.48
CA GLU A 176 40.16 37.24 -30.58
C GLU A 176 40.35 38.75 -30.27
N GLN A 177 40.95 39.10 -29.12
CA GLN A 177 41.38 40.45 -28.73
C GLN A 177 42.89 40.63 -28.83
#